data_AF-A0A3N5R5A7-F1
#
_entry.id   AF-A0A3N5R5A7-F1
#
_cell.length_a   1.000
_cell.length_b   1.000
_cell.length_c   1.000
_cell.angle_alpha   90.00
_cell.angle_beta   90.00
_cell.angle_gamma   90.00
#
_symmetry.space_group_name_H-M   'P 1'
#
loop_
_entity.id
_entity.type
_entity.pdbx_description
1 polymer ?
#
loop_
_entity_poly.entity_id
_entity_poly.type
_entity_poly.pdbx_seq_one_letter_code
_entity_poly.pdbx_strand_id
1 'polypeptide(L)'
;MRRTIAILHYSVPPVVGGVEEVILAHSRLFLEAGYPVTIIAGRGEARALPMGVDYIQVSELNNENEVIEAIRLELEQGRVPDSFNAHVDEIEQKLKFLLAGFDCVILHNVLSKHFNLPLTAALIRLVQQGDLRNSIAWCHDFSWTSPNSRKKVFPGYPWD
;
A
#
# COMPACT_ATOMS: atom_id res chain seq x y z
N MET A 1 1.50 -17.79 -20.61
CA MET A 1 0.93 -16.46 -20.31
C MET A 1 2.04 -15.59 -19.77
N ARG A 2 2.04 -14.27 -20.04
CA ARG A 2 3.03 -13.36 -19.44
C ARG A 2 2.68 -13.11 -17.97
N ARG A 3 3.70 -12.88 -17.14
CA ARG A 3 3.51 -12.66 -15.70
C ARG A 3 2.72 -11.38 -15.43
N THR A 4 1.74 -11.42 -14.54
CA THR A 4 0.96 -10.25 -14.12
C THR A 4 1.61 -9.53 -12.95
N ILE A 5 1.59 -8.20 -12.99
CA ILE A 5 2.20 -7.35 -11.95
C ILE A 5 1.10 -6.50 -11.30
N ALA A 6 1.02 -6.54 -9.98
CA ALA A 6 0.27 -5.55 -9.20
C ALA A 6 1.22 -4.52 -8.59
N ILE A 7 0.86 -3.24 -8.64
CA ILE A 7 1.50 -2.18 -7.86
C ILE A 7 0.50 -1.70 -6.81
N LEU A 8 0.83 -1.83 -5.54
CA LEU A 8 -0.02 -1.45 -4.41
C LEU A 8 0.52 -0.18 -3.75
N HIS A 9 -0.31 0.87 -3.69
CA HIS A 9 0.01 2.13 -3.01
C HIS A 9 -1.20 2.75 -2.31
N TYR A 10 -1.00 3.85 -1.55
CA TYR A 10 -2.10 4.57 -0.90
C TYR A 10 -2.98 5.31 -1.91
N SER A 11 -2.35 5.93 -2.90
CA SER A 11 -2.98 6.73 -3.93
C SER A 11 -2.34 6.56 -5.29
N VAL A 12 -3.04 7.00 -6.33
CA VAL A 12 -2.53 7.20 -7.69
C VAL A 12 -3.16 8.47 -8.29
N PRO A 13 -2.69 8.93 -9.46
CA PRO A 13 -3.25 10.11 -10.11
C PRO A 13 -4.77 10.07 -10.20
N PRO A 14 -5.45 11.23 -10.08
CA PRO A 14 -4.93 12.60 -10.13
C PRO A 14 -4.34 13.13 -8.80
N VAL A 15 -4.19 12.29 -7.78
CA VAL A 15 -3.45 12.67 -6.57
C VAL A 15 -2.02 13.05 -6.95
N VAL A 16 -1.60 14.26 -6.56
CA VAL A 16 -0.28 14.80 -6.90
C VAL A 16 0.73 14.39 -5.83
N GLY A 17 1.74 13.62 -6.23
CA GLY A 17 2.87 13.26 -5.38
C GLY A 17 4.00 12.63 -6.19
N GLY A 18 5.22 12.71 -5.66
CA GLY A 18 6.41 12.20 -6.36
C GLY A 18 6.37 10.68 -6.56
N VAL A 19 5.75 9.95 -5.63
CA VAL A 19 5.60 8.50 -5.71
C VAL A 19 4.57 8.11 -6.77
N GLU A 20 3.46 8.84 -6.87
CA GLU A 20 2.44 8.65 -7.88
C GLU A 20 3.02 8.77 -9.30
N GLU A 21 3.90 9.75 -9.53
CA GLU A 21 4.62 9.89 -10.81
C GLU A 21 5.58 8.72 -11.09
N VAL A 22 6.27 8.21 -10.07
CA VAL A 22 7.12 7.01 -10.20
C VAL A 22 6.28 5.78 -10.54
N ILE A 23 5.11 5.62 -9.92
CA ILE A 23 4.18 4.53 -10.23
C ILE A 23 3.71 4.62 -11.68
N LEU A 24 3.38 5.82 -12.18
CA LEU A 24 3.05 6.03 -13.60
C LEU A 24 4.18 5.61 -14.53
N ALA A 25 5.42 6.01 -14.21
CA ALA A 25 6.59 5.66 -15.00
C ALA A 25 6.83 4.13 -15.01
N HIS A 26 6.80 3.48 -13.85
CA HIS A 26 6.89 2.02 -13.75
C HIS A 26 5.83 1.31 -14.58
N SER A 27 4.58 1.77 -14.49
CA SER A 27 3.46 1.13 -15.19
C SER A 27 3.63 1.19 -16.71
N ARG A 28 4.11 2.33 -17.25
CA ARG A 28 4.45 2.47 -18.68
C ARG A 28 5.56 1.49 -19.08
N LEU A 29 6.66 1.46 -18.32
CA LEU A 29 7.80 0.58 -18.61
C LEU A 29 7.42 -0.90 -18.60
N PHE A 30 6.59 -1.32 -17.64
CA PHE A 30 6.11 -2.70 -17.59
C PHE A 30 5.20 -3.04 -18.77
N LEU A 31 4.28 -2.14 -19.15
CA LEU A 31 3.44 -2.34 -20.33
C LEU A 31 4.25 -2.41 -21.63
N GLU A 32 5.25 -1.53 -21.80
CA GLU A 32 6.16 -1.54 -22.95
C GLU A 32 6.98 -2.83 -23.01
N ALA A 33 7.43 -3.34 -21.86
CA ALA A 33 8.06 -4.66 -21.74
C ALA A 33 7.05 -5.82 -21.90
N GLY A 34 5.77 -5.51 -21.97
CA GLY A 34 4.71 -6.44 -22.29
C GLY A 34 4.05 -7.14 -21.10
N TYR A 35 4.36 -6.74 -19.88
CA TYR A 35 3.73 -7.27 -18.66
C TYR A 35 2.37 -6.59 -18.43
N PRO A 36 1.28 -7.36 -18.23
CA PRO A 36 0.03 -6.79 -17.74
C PRO A 36 0.23 -6.17 -16.35
N VAL A 37 -0.25 -4.94 -16.17
CA VAL A 37 -0.10 -4.18 -14.92
C VAL A 37 -1.47 -3.81 -14.38
N THR A 38 -1.67 -4.09 -13.09
CA THR A 38 -2.80 -3.56 -12.33
C THR A 38 -2.27 -2.67 -11.21
N ILE A 39 -2.81 -1.47 -11.11
CA ILE A 39 -2.59 -0.59 -9.96
C ILE A 39 -3.71 -0.83 -8.96
N ILE A 40 -3.33 -1.04 -7.70
CA ILE A 40 -4.24 -1.18 -6.56
C ILE A 40 -3.99 -0.03 -5.61
N ALA A 41 -4.97 0.84 -5.42
CA ALA A 41 -4.81 2.00 -4.53
C ALA A 41 -6.08 2.37 -3.79
N GLY A 42 -5.97 3.16 -2.73
CA GLY A 42 -7.13 3.61 -1.97
C GLY A 42 -7.86 4.78 -2.59
N ARG A 43 -7.13 5.60 -3.34
CA ARG A 43 -7.66 6.80 -3.99
C ARG A 43 -6.96 7.05 -5.33
N GLY A 44 -7.73 7.52 -6.31
CA GLY A 44 -7.22 7.83 -7.65
C GLY A 44 -8.29 7.56 -8.69
N GLU A 45 -7.96 7.79 -9.96
CA GLU A 45 -8.90 7.61 -11.06
C GLU A 45 -8.26 6.83 -12.21
N ALA A 46 -8.94 5.81 -12.72
CA ALA A 46 -8.47 5.01 -13.85
C ALA A 46 -8.16 5.86 -15.10
N ARG A 47 -8.95 6.92 -15.35
CA ARG A 47 -8.75 7.81 -16.51
C ARG A 47 -7.45 8.62 -16.46
N ALA A 48 -6.82 8.74 -15.29
CA ALA A 48 -5.56 9.43 -15.10
C ALA A 48 -4.35 8.48 -15.25
N LEU A 49 -4.59 7.19 -15.46
CA LEU A 49 -3.55 6.17 -15.62
C LEU A 49 -3.21 5.95 -17.11
N PRO A 50 -2.02 5.37 -17.42
CA PRO A 50 -1.66 5.05 -18.78
C PRO A 50 -2.64 4.04 -19.38
N MET A 51 -2.91 4.17 -20.68
CA MET A 51 -3.75 3.23 -21.42
C MET A 51 -3.18 1.81 -21.30
N GLY A 52 -4.05 0.84 -20.97
CA GLY A 52 -3.67 -0.56 -20.78
C GLY A 52 -3.29 -0.94 -19.34
N VAL A 53 -3.25 0.01 -18.41
CA VAL A 53 -3.16 -0.27 -16.97
C VAL A 53 -4.55 -0.52 -16.42
N ASP A 54 -4.74 -1.66 -15.75
CA ASP A 54 -5.95 -1.91 -14.98
C ASP A 54 -5.89 -1.20 -13.62
N TYR A 55 -7.05 -0.83 -13.08
CA TYR A 55 -7.14 -0.14 -11.79
C TYR A 55 -8.17 -0.78 -10.88
N ILE A 56 -7.77 -1.04 -9.64
CA ILE A 56 -8.64 -1.53 -8.59
C ILE A 56 -8.54 -0.59 -7.39
N GLN A 57 -9.67 0.02 -7.04
CA GLN A 57 -9.73 0.87 -5.86
C GLN A 57 -10.11 0.06 -4.61
N VAL A 58 -9.33 0.22 -3.54
CA VAL A 58 -9.56 -0.42 -2.24
C VAL A 58 -9.55 0.65 -1.16
N SER A 59 -10.72 1.14 -0.74
CA SER A 59 -10.88 2.33 0.10
C SER A 59 -10.08 2.30 1.40
N GLU A 60 -9.79 1.14 1.97
CA GLU A 60 -9.00 0.98 3.20
C GLU A 60 -7.51 1.27 3.00
N LEU A 61 -7.00 1.32 1.77
CA LEU A 61 -5.63 1.75 1.49
C LEU A 61 -5.50 3.27 1.58
N ASN A 62 -6.61 4.01 1.44
CA ASN A 62 -6.61 5.47 1.46
C ASN A 62 -6.31 5.93 2.88
N ASN A 63 -5.20 6.63 3.06
CA ASN A 63 -4.83 7.20 4.35
C ASN A 63 -5.76 8.35 4.78
N GLU A 64 -6.60 8.88 3.90
CA GLU A 64 -7.66 9.86 4.21
C GLU A 64 -9.05 9.21 4.34
N ASN A 65 -9.13 7.87 4.40
CA ASN A 65 -10.36 7.21 4.83
C ASN A 65 -10.61 7.56 6.30
N GLU A 66 -11.83 7.98 6.66
CA GLU A 66 -12.18 8.45 8.02
C GLU A 66 -11.76 7.47 9.13
N VAL A 67 -11.92 6.17 8.90
CA VAL A 67 -11.57 5.12 9.85
C VAL A 67 -10.05 4.98 9.98
N ILE A 68 -9.34 4.95 8.85
CA ILE A 68 -7.88 4.83 8.82
C ILE A 68 -7.23 6.09 9.41
N GLU A 69 -7.78 7.27 9.13
CA GLU A 69 -7.33 8.52 9.69
C GLU A 69 -7.52 8.56 11.21
N ALA A 70 -8.68 8.15 11.72
CA ALA A 70 -8.94 8.08 13.16
C ALA A 70 -7.92 7.18 13.88
N ILE A 71 -7.67 5.98 13.34
CA ILE A 71 -6.63 5.08 13.86
C ILE A 71 -5.25 5.72 13.79
N ARG A 72 -4.88 6.32 12.65
CA ARG A 72 -3.57 6.97 12.49
C ARG A 72 -3.38 8.06 13.54
N LEU A 73 -4.38 8.89 13.79
CA LEU A 73 -4.28 9.99 14.75
C LEU A 73 -4.02 9.52 16.19
N GLU A 74 -4.57 8.37 16.59
CA GLU A 74 -4.24 7.75 17.88
C GLU A 74 -2.83 7.16 17.90
N LEU A 75 -2.44 6.47 16.83
CA LEU A 75 -1.11 5.89 16.70
C LEU A 75 -0.01 6.95 16.65
N GLU A 76 -0.24 8.10 16.03
CA GLU A 76 0.71 9.22 16.03
C GLU A 76 0.92 9.82 17.45
N GLN A 77 0.08 9.44 18.42
CA GLN A 77 0.21 9.80 19.84
C GLN A 77 0.70 8.63 20.72
N GLY A 78 1.09 7.52 20.10
CA GLY A 78 1.61 6.34 20.79
C GLY A 78 0.54 5.49 21.45
N ARG A 79 -0.74 5.67 21.07
CA ARG A 79 -1.85 4.84 21.55
C ARG A 79 -2.31 3.91 20.45
N VAL A 80 -2.36 2.62 20.76
CA VAL A 80 -2.92 1.61 19.86
C VAL A 80 -4.41 1.46 20.20
N PRO A 81 -5.34 1.83 19.31
CA PRO A 81 -6.77 1.71 19.59
C PRO A 81 -7.21 0.24 19.60
N ASP A 82 -8.25 -0.09 20.38
CA ASP A 82 -8.77 -1.46 20.49
C ASP A 82 -9.25 -2.02 19.14
N SER A 83 -9.72 -1.15 18.24
CA SER A 83 -10.16 -1.50 16.88
C SER A 83 -9.01 -1.82 15.93
N PHE A 84 -7.76 -1.56 16.31
CA PHE A 84 -6.60 -1.70 15.41
C PHE A 84 -6.52 -3.08 14.76
N ASN A 85 -6.53 -4.14 15.58
CA ASN A 85 -6.39 -5.50 15.06
C ASN A 85 -7.60 -5.94 14.23
N ALA A 86 -8.80 -5.48 14.53
CA ALA A 86 -9.97 -5.77 13.71
C ALA A 86 -9.81 -5.23 12.29
N HIS A 87 -9.28 -4.02 12.12
CA HIS A 87 -9.02 -3.48 10.78
C HIS A 87 -7.80 -4.10 10.09
N VAL A 88 -6.81 -4.58 10.85
CA VAL A 88 -5.76 -5.43 10.27
C VAL A 88 -6.38 -6.68 9.65
N ASP A 89 -7.25 -7.38 10.38
CA ASP A 89 -7.88 -8.62 9.93
C ASP A 89 -8.77 -8.38 8.69
N GLU A 90 -9.55 -7.29 8.67
CA GLU A 90 -10.39 -6.90 7.54
C GLU A 90 -9.57 -6.62 6.27
N ILE A 91 -8.48 -5.86 6.40
CA ILE A 91 -7.58 -5.54 5.28
C ILE A 91 -6.86 -6.80 4.81
N GLU A 92 -6.37 -7.63 5.73
CA GLU A 92 -5.68 -8.89 5.43
C GLU A 92 -6.57 -9.82 4.61
N GLN A 93 -7.80 -10.06 5.05
CA GLN A 93 -8.75 -10.92 4.34
C GLN A 93 -9.01 -10.39 2.93
N LYS A 94 -9.30 -9.09 2.79
CA LYS A 94 -9.58 -8.49 1.49
C LYS A 94 -8.38 -8.61 0.53
N LEU A 95 -7.19 -8.27 1.01
CA LEU A 95 -5.98 -8.29 0.18
C LEU A 95 -5.52 -9.70 -0.14
N LYS A 96 -5.74 -10.69 0.74
CA LYS A 96 -5.45 -12.10 0.44
C LYS A 96 -6.14 -12.57 -0.83
N PHE A 97 -7.45 -12.33 -0.93
CA PHE A 97 -8.22 -12.73 -2.11
C PHE A 97 -7.84 -11.92 -3.35
N LEU A 98 -7.69 -10.60 -3.18
CA LEU A 98 -7.37 -9.71 -4.29
C LEU A 98 -5.99 -9.99 -4.90
N LEU A 99 -4.98 -10.21 -4.06
CA LEU A 99 -3.60 -10.33 -4.50
C LEU A 99 -3.22 -11.72 -5.00
N ALA A 100 -4.04 -12.75 -4.71
CA ALA A 100 -3.82 -14.13 -5.15
C ALA A 100 -3.78 -14.29 -6.68
N GLY A 101 -4.35 -13.34 -7.43
CA GLY A 101 -4.38 -13.37 -8.90
C GLY A 101 -3.12 -12.83 -9.60
N PHE A 102 -2.13 -12.35 -8.84
CA PHE A 102 -0.95 -11.68 -9.39
C PHE A 102 0.33 -12.51 -9.22
N ASP A 103 1.14 -12.59 -10.28
CA ASP A 103 2.43 -13.30 -10.23
C ASP A 103 3.48 -12.54 -9.41
N CYS A 104 3.41 -11.21 -9.39
CA CYS A 104 4.29 -10.34 -8.61
C CYS A 104 3.51 -9.14 -8.05
N VAL A 105 3.77 -8.78 -6.79
CA VAL A 105 3.14 -7.63 -6.12
C VAL A 105 4.21 -6.65 -5.63
N ILE A 106 4.21 -5.44 -6.17
CA ILE A 106 5.08 -4.35 -5.74
C ILE A 106 4.37 -3.56 -4.64
N LEU A 107 4.85 -3.69 -3.41
CA LEU A 107 4.37 -2.97 -2.23
C LEU A 107 5.12 -1.62 -2.17
N HIS A 108 4.52 -0.59 -2.76
CA HIS A 108 5.20 0.67 -3.02
C HIS A 108 5.01 1.64 -1.84
N ASN A 109 6.08 1.94 -1.09
CA ASN A 109 6.11 2.76 0.14
C ASN A 109 5.18 2.34 1.29
N VAL A 110 4.29 1.36 1.10
CA VAL A 110 3.29 0.98 2.10
C VAL A 110 3.87 0.29 3.33
N LEU A 111 5.10 -0.21 3.25
CA LEU A 111 5.82 -0.85 4.37
C LEU A 111 6.80 0.09 5.09
N SER A 112 7.03 1.29 4.55
CA SER A 112 8.04 2.24 5.06
C SER A 112 7.43 3.57 5.53
N LYS A 113 6.13 3.77 5.28
CA LYS A 113 5.36 4.93 5.72
C LYS A 113 4.31 4.54 6.77
N HIS A 114 4.27 5.28 7.88
CA HIS A 114 3.31 5.10 8.96
C HIS A 114 1.87 5.56 8.62
N PHE A 115 1.59 5.91 7.37
CA PHE A 115 0.33 6.53 6.97
C PHE A 115 -0.88 5.60 7.09
N ASN A 116 -0.64 4.28 7.08
CA ASN A 116 -1.66 3.26 7.27
C ASN A 116 -1.01 2.01 7.88
N LEU A 117 -0.80 2.04 9.20
CA LEU A 117 -0.20 0.91 9.92
C LEU A 117 -1.10 -0.35 9.94
N PRO A 118 -2.45 -0.27 9.93
CA PRO A 118 -3.28 -1.46 9.73
C PRO A 118 -2.96 -2.20 8.42
N LEU A 119 -2.84 -1.47 7.30
CA LEU A 119 -2.40 -2.02 6.03
C LEU A 119 -0.99 -2.63 6.12
N THR A 120 -0.07 -1.94 6.78
CA THR A 120 1.31 -2.42 6.96
C THR A 120 1.33 -3.77 7.67
N ALA A 121 0.64 -3.87 8.80
CA ALA A 121 0.54 -5.10 9.58
C ALA A 121 -0.13 -6.24 8.79
N ALA A 122 -1.21 -5.94 8.05
CA ALA A 122 -1.89 -6.92 7.20
C ALA A 122 -0.95 -7.48 6.10
N LEU A 123 -0.21 -6.61 5.41
CA LEU A 123 0.74 -7.03 4.38
C LEU A 123 1.88 -7.88 4.95
N ILE A 124 2.41 -7.51 6.13
CA ILE A 124 3.44 -8.29 6.82
C ILE A 124 2.91 -9.69 7.14
N ARG A 125 1.68 -9.82 7.66
CA ARG A 125 1.05 -11.11 7.93
C ARG A 125 0.92 -11.96 6.67
N LEU A 126 0.44 -11.38 5.56
CA LEU A 126 0.32 -12.09 4.28
C LEU A 126 1.69 -12.58 3.74
N VAL A 127 2.74 -11.79 3.92
CA VAL A 127 4.11 -12.20 3.56
C VAL A 127 4.58 -13.35 4.45
N GLN A 128 4.42 -13.23 5.78
CA GLN A 128 4.84 -14.24 6.74
C GLN A 128 4.09 -15.57 6.61
N GLN A 129 2.80 -15.52 6.28
CA GLN A 129 1.97 -16.70 6.01
C GLN A 129 2.28 -17.34 4.64
N GLY A 130 3.05 -16.64 3.79
CA GLY A 130 3.41 -17.13 2.46
C GLY A 130 2.29 -16.98 1.42
N ASP A 131 1.32 -16.10 1.65
CA ASP A 131 0.28 -15.72 0.68
C ASP A 131 0.83 -14.70 -0.34
N LEU A 132 1.87 -13.94 0.00
CA LEU A 132 2.53 -12.95 -0.88
C LEU A 132 4.01 -13.29 -1.16
N ARG A 133 4.26 -14.49 -1.71
CA ARG A 133 5.64 -15.02 -1.91
C ARG A 133 6.49 -14.21 -2.88
N ASN A 134 5.89 -13.65 -3.93
CA ASN A 134 6.59 -12.91 -4.97
C ASN A 134 6.34 -11.40 -4.82
N SER A 135 6.50 -10.89 -3.59
CA SER A 135 6.34 -9.47 -3.31
C SER A 135 7.68 -8.73 -3.34
N ILE A 136 7.65 -7.47 -3.78
CA ILE A 136 8.79 -6.56 -3.78
C ILE A 136 8.41 -5.34 -2.95
N ALA A 137 9.14 -5.08 -1.86
CA ALA A 137 9.02 -3.82 -1.14
C ALA A 137 9.80 -2.73 -1.88
N TRP A 138 9.11 -1.77 -2.48
CA TRP A 138 9.73 -0.65 -3.21
C TRP A 138 9.59 0.64 -2.40
N CYS A 139 10.66 1.04 -1.72
CA CYS A 139 10.61 2.10 -0.71
C CYS A 139 11.54 3.27 -1.05
N HIS A 140 10.99 4.48 -1.09
CA HIS A 140 11.73 5.74 -1.30
C HIS A 140 11.96 6.52 0.00
N ASP A 141 11.01 6.43 0.93
CA ASP A 141 10.94 7.26 2.13
C ASP A 141 10.66 6.40 3.37
N PHE A 142 11.27 6.74 4.51
CA PHE A 142 11.12 5.98 5.75
C PHE A 142 10.67 6.88 6.90
N SER A 143 9.56 6.52 7.54
CA SER A 143 9.01 7.32 8.66
C SER A 143 9.95 7.35 9.87
N TRP A 144 10.65 6.26 10.12
CA TRP A 144 11.57 6.07 11.24
C TRP A 144 12.89 6.83 11.11
N THR A 145 13.24 7.33 9.93
CA THR A 145 14.47 8.12 9.73
C THR A 145 14.18 9.56 9.32
N SER A 146 12.96 9.85 8.85
CA SER A 146 12.55 11.20 8.47
C SER A 146 12.38 12.11 9.70
N PRO A 147 13.02 13.30 9.75
CA PRO A 147 12.84 14.25 10.85
C PRO A 147 11.38 14.64 11.10
N ASN A 148 10.58 14.74 10.02
CA ASN A 148 9.18 15.16 10.11
C ASN A 148 8.26 14.06 10.66
N SER A 149 8.61 12.78 10.47
CA SER A 149 7.76 11.63 10.84
C SER A 149 8.27 10.86 12.05
N ARG A 150 9.56 10.98 12.43
CA ARG A 150 10.16 10.19 13.52
C ARG A 150 9.40 10.30 14.84
N LYS A 151 8.88 11.49 15.15
CA LYS A 151 8.13 11.78 16.39
C LYS A 151 6.73 11.15 16.44
N LYS A 152 6.28 10.55 15.33
CA LYS A 152 4.96 9.93 15.16
C LYS A 152 4.99 8.40 15.19
N VAL A 153 6.17 7.82 15.42
CA VAL A 153 6.38 6.37 15.49
C VAL A 153 7.11 6.03 16.79
N PHE A 154 6.67 4.98 17.47
CA PHE A 154 7.06 4.62 18.83
C PHE A 154 7.64 3.21 18.88
N PRO A 155 8.38 2.81 19.92
CA PRO A 155 8.82 1.42 20.03
C PRO A 155 7.64 0.45 20.24
N GLY A 156 7.74 -0.75 19.67
CA GLY A 156 6.77 -1.84 19.78
C GLY A 156 5.75 -1.90 18.64
N TYR A 157 4.97 -2.98 18.61
CA TYR A 157 3.91 -3.15 17.62
C TYR A 157 2.83 -2.04 17.77
N PRO A 158 2.35 -1.43 16.67
CA PRO A 158 2.54 -1.80 15.26
C PRO A 158 3.64 -1.00 14.52
N TRP A 159 4.56 -0.36 15.23
CA TRP A 159 5.61 0.48 14.63
C TRP A 159 6.93 -0.25 14.38
N ASP A 160 7.14 -1.44 14.94
CA ASP A 160 8.38 -2.23 14.79
C ASP A 160 8.13 -3.60 14.14
#